data_AF-A0A800F989-F1
#
_entry.id   AF-A0A800F989-F1
#
_cell.length_a   1.000
_cell.length_b   1.000
_cell.length_c   1.000
_cell.angle_alpha   90.00
_cell.angle_beta   90.00
_cell.angle_gamma   90.00
#
_symmetry.space_group_name_H-M   'P 1'
#
loop_
_entity.id
_entity.type
_entity.pdbx_description
1 polymer ?
#
loop_
_entity_poly.entity_id
_entity_poly.type
_entity_poly.pdbx_seq_one_letter_code
_entity_poly.pdbx_strand_id
1 'polypeptide(L)'
;MTAEKSVFRAWPEDQSQLTPFLPFVFSAWDDGMLSTPEVSAFRAQVTEQEWLSDGARDSLAQWLDPDTPPTPDQLAMLRVRIRSAPLEDLETACRSLTDLGLALWRADAGTAGPWASDEAVAGLRDLEAALGLIGREAARRAVGAPTPEGPSSQPPARFDSETLRDYLDSDQRELRDDVLGLLGEPPLLIALGLGAGIYGAMWPAAHGGTPPYPVTDIFHDLV
;
A
#
# COMPACT_ATOMS: atom_id res chain seq x y z
N MET A 1 8.50 -3.94 -31.68
CA MET A 1 8.35 -3.97 -30.22
C MET A 1 9.66 -3.52 -29.61
N THR A 2 9.78 -2.20 -29.40
CA THR A 2 10.96 -1.58 -28.82
C THR A 2 10.87 -1.80 -27.31
N ALA A 3 11.76 -2.63 -26.76
CA ALA A 3 11.92 -2.72 -25.32
C ALA A 3 12.48 -1.38 -24.85
N GLU A 4 11.63 -0.55 -24.23
CA GLU A 4 12.13 0.63 -23.52
C GLU A 4 13.06 0.14 -22.42
N LYS A 5 14.31 0.57 -22.50
CA LYS A 5 15.27 0.42 -21.42
C LYS A 5 14.75 1.27 -20.27
N SER A 6 13.97 0.67 -19.37
CA SER A 6 13.67 1.28 -18.08
C SER A 6 15.00 1.54 -17.39
N VAL A 7 15.41 2.81 -17.34
CA VAL A 7 16.59 3.24 -16.59
C VAL A 7 16.27 2.99 -15.13
N PHE A 8 17.03 2.09 -14.49
CA PHE A 8 16.90 1.89 -13.05
C PHE A 8 17.21 3.20 -12.35
N ARG A 9 16.21 3.74 -11.67
CA ARG A 9 16.30 4.97 -10.91
C ARG A 9 16.21 4.64 -9.42
N ALA A 10 17.27 5.01 -8.71
CA ALA A 10 17.37 4.90 -7.26
C ALA A 10 16.66 6.08 -6.58
N TRP A 11 16.28 5.89 -5.33
CA TRP A 11 15.83 6.99 -4.48
C TRP A 11 17.02 7.91 -4.18
N PRO A 12 16.87 9.25 -4.26
CA PRO A 12 17.95 10.21 -4.00
C PRO A 12 18.26 10.33 -2.50
N GLU A 13 19.05 9.40 -1.98
CA GLU A 13 19.47 9.36 -0.56
C GLU A 13 20.31 10.57 -0.13
N ASP A 14 20.94 11.27 -1.09
CA ASP A 14 21.69 12.51 -0.85
C ASP A 14 20.77 13.70 -0.53
N GLN A 15 19.48 13.59 -0.81
CA GLN A 15 18.47 14.63 -0.60
C GLN A 15 17.56 14.27 0.56
N SER A 16 18.05 14.39 1.80
CA SER A 16 17.31 14.04 3.02
C SER A 16 15.96 14.77 3.18
N GLN A 17 15.80 15.93 2.53
CA GLN A 17 14.51 16.64 2.43
C GLN A 17 13.41 15.80 1.76
N LEU A 18 13.76 14.80 0.96
CA LEU A 18 12.80 13.92 0.29
C LEU A 18 12.32 12.77 1.15
N THR A 19 13.04 12.38 2.21
CA THR A 19 12.70 11.20 3.02
C THR A 19 11.23 11.19 3.47
N PRO A 20 10.62 12.31 3.91
CA PRO A 20 9.21 12.29 4.32
C PRO A 20 8.20 12.02 3.20
N PHE A 21 8.58 12.19 1.94
CA PHE A 21 7.73 11.87 0.79
C PHE A 21 7.79 10.39 0.39
N LEU A 22 8.76 9.64 0.90
CA LEU A 22 8.97 8.26 0.48
C LEU A 22 7.73 7.37 0.74
N PRO A 23 7.02 7.47 1.88
CA PRO A 23 5.75 6.77 2.09
C PRO A 23 4.63 7.18 1.13
N PHE A 24 4.58 8.46 0.74
CA PHE A 24 3.59 8.97 -0.20
C PHE A 24 3.81 8.38 -1.58
N VAL A 25 5.05 8.46 -2.09
CA VAL A 25 5.43 7.89 -3.38
C VAL A 25 5.17 6.38 -3.39
N PHE A 26 5.57 5.66 -2.35
CA PHE A 26 5.29 4.23 -2.24
C PHE A 26 3.78 3.95 -2.27
N SER A 27 3.00 4.63 -1.42
CA SER A 27 1.56 4.39 -1.32
C SER A 27 0.82 4.68 -2.61
N ALA A 28 1.24 5.71 -3.34
CA ALA A 28 0.56 6.14 -4.56
C ALA A 28 0.81 5.19 -5.75
N TRP A 29 1.75 4.25 -5.62
CA TRP A 29 2.02 3.20 -6.61
C TRP A 29 1.67 1.79 -6.12
N ASP A 30 1.60 1.56 -4.80
CA ASP A 30 1.28 0.24 -4.23
C ASP A 30 -0.17 -0.18 -4.47
N ASP A 31 -1.11 0.78 -4.65
CA ASP A 31 -2.48 0.51 -5.10
C ASP A 31 -2.61 0.39 -6.64
N GLY A 32 -1.52 0.65 -7.36
CA GLY A 32 -1.41 0.52 -8.82
C GLY A 32 -2.09 1.63 -9.62
N MET A 33 -2.61 2.70 -8.98
CA MET A 33 -3.40 3.72 -9.68
C MET A 33 -3.09 5.13 -9.15
N LEU A 34 -2.11 5.81 -9.76
CA LEU A 34 -1.91 7.23 -9.58
C LEU A 34 -2.78 8.02 -10.57
N SER A 35 -3.83 8.67 -10.09
CA SER A 35 -4.76 9.42 -10.94
C SER A 35 -4.23 10.82 -11.31
N THR A 36 -4.66 11.36 -12.46
CA THR A 36 -4.29 12.73 -12.89
C THR A 36 -4.62 13.80 -11.83
N PRO A 37 -5.77 13.75 -11.12
CA PRO A 37 -6.05 14.66 -10.01
C PRO A 37 -5.03 14.56 -8.87
N GLU A 38 -4.60 13.36 -8.48
CA GLU A 38 -3.61 13.15 -7.41
C GLU A 38 -2.24 13.71 -7.79
N VAL A 39 -1.79 13.47 -9.03
CA VAL A 39 -0.54 14.07 -9.55
C VAL A 39 -0.63 15.59 -9.57
N SER A 40 -1.77 16.14 -9.98
CA SER A 40 -1.96 17.59 -10.00
C SER A 40 -1.97 18.20 -8.60
N ALA A 41 -2.64 17.56 -7.64
CA ALA A 41 -2.66 17.98 -6.24
C ALA A 41 -1.26 17.93 -5.63
N PHE A 42 -0.51 16.86 -5.90
CA PHE A 42 0.86 16.71 -5.45
C PHE A 42 1.77 17.80 -6.03
N ARG A 43 1.70 18.03 -7.35
CA ARG A 43 2.52 19.05 -8.02
C ARG A 43 2.21 20.46 -7.51
N ALA A 44 0.93 20.79 -7.33
CA ALA A 44 0.53 22.09 -6.79
C ALA A 44 1.16 22.31 -5.41
N GLN A 45 1.04 21.32 -4.51
CA GLN A 45 1.64 21.44 -3.19
C GLN A 45 3.16 21.52 -3.23
N VAL A 46 3.86 20.65 -3.97
CA VAL A 46 5.33 20.67 -4.00
C VAL A 46 5.92 21.93 -4.63
N THR A 47 5.22 22.55 -5.58
CA THR A 47 5.70 23.77 -6.27
C THR A 47 5.61 25.01 -5.37
N GLU A 48 4.64 25.05 -4.45
CA GLU A 48 4.40 26.20 -3.58
C GLU A 48 5.33 26.27 -2.36
N GLN A 49 6.11 25.22 -2.09
CA GLN A 49 6.90 25.09 -0.85
C GLN A 49 8.35 25.54 -1.05
N GLU A 50 8.79 26.57 -0.32
CA GLU A 50 10.15 27.12 -0.42
C GLU A 50 11.25 26.23 0.20
N TRP A 51 10.88 25.28 1.05
CA TRP A 51 11.82 24.41 1.78
C TRP A 51 12.31 23.19 0.99
N LEU A 52 11.86 23.00 -0.25
CA LEU A 52 12.40 22.03 -1.21
C LEU A 52 13.37 22.71 -2.18
N SER A 53 14.54 22.10 -2.38
CA SER A 53 15.40 22.52 -3.49
C SER A 53 14.83 22.12 -4.85
N ASP A 54 15.22 22.84 -5.91
CA ASP A 54 14.77 22.53 -7.28
C ASP A 54 15.07 21.08 -7.69
N GLY A 55 16.26 20.58 -7.35
CA GLY A 55 16.64 19.19 -7.62
C GLY A 55 15.78 18.14 -6.90
N ALA A 56 15.23 18.48 -5.74
CA ALA A 56 14.28 17.62 -5.04
C ALA A 56 12.89 17.66 -5.66
N ARG A 57 12.44 18.83 -6.12
CA ARG A 57 11.17 18.93 -6.86
C ARG A 57 11.24 18.13 -8.15
N ASP A 58 12.35 18.23 -8.89
CA ASP A 58 12.57 17.44 -10.12
C ASP A 58 12.60 15.93 -9.84
N SER A 59 13.25 15.54 -8.74
CA SER A 59 13.28 14.15 -8.31
C SER A 59 11.89 13.67 -7.88
N LEU A 60 11.07 14.46 -7.19
CA LEU A 60 9.71 14.03 -6.88
C LEU A 60 8.85 13.93 -8.14
N ALA A 61 8.94 14.91 -9.04
CA ALA A 61 8.18 14.94 -10.28
C ALA A 61 8.40 13.70 -11.14
N GLN A 62 9.65 13.25 -11.25
CA GLN A 62 9.98 12.01 -11.95
C GLN A 62 9.41 10.77 -11.24
N TRP A 63 9.28 10.74 -9.91
CA TRP A 63 8.77 9.55 -9.16
C TRP A 63 7.25 9.43 -9.24
N LEU A 64 6.59 10.48 -9.68
CA LEU A 64 5.14 10.58 -9.74
C LEU A 64 4.66 10.86 -11.17
N ASP A 65 5.47 10.53 -12.17
CA ASP A 65 5.11 10.64 -13.57
C ASP A 65 4.27 9.41 -13.97
N PRO A 66 2.96 9.56 -14.29
CA PRO A 66 2.11 8.46 -14.73
C PRO A 66 2.60 7.78 -16.00
N ASP A 67 3.27 8.53 -16.87
CA ASP A 67 3.80 8.03 -18.14
C ASP A 67 5.09 7.22 -17.94
N THR A 68 5.73 7.37 -16.78
CA THR A 68 6.97 6.69 -16.41
C THR A 68 6.83 6.04 -15.01
N PRO A 69 5.95 5.02 -14.85
CA PRO A 69 5.73 4.39 -13.56
C PRO A 69 6.99 3.66 -13.07
N PRO A 70 7.19 3.54 -11.74
CA PRO A 70 8.29 2.77 -11.19
C PRO A 70 8.14 1.28 -11.55
N THR A 71 9.27 0.63 -11.84
CA THR A 71 9.30 -0.82 -12.04
C THR A 71 9.02 -1.58 -10.73
N PRO A 72 8.65 -2.87 -10.81
CA PRO A 72 8.48 -3.70 -9.62
C PRO A 72 9.71 -3.71 -8.71
N ASP A 73 10.92 -3.72 -9.28
CA ASP A 73 12.18 -3.70 -8.52
C ASP A 73 12.39 -2.37 -7.79
N GLN A 74 12.03 -1.26 -8.42
CA GLN A 74 12.12 0.07 -7.82
C GLN A 74 11.11 0.23 -6.68
N LEU A 75 9.87 -0.22 -6.88
CA LEU A 75 8.86 -0.21 -5.83
C LEU A 75 9.25 -1.13 -4.67
N ALA A 76 9.84 -2.29 -4.97
CA ALA A 76 10.39 -3.19 -3.96
C ALA A 76 11.56 -2.55 -3.18
N MET A 77 12.44 -1.79 -3.84
CA MET A 77 13.50 -1.03 -3.20
C MET A 77 12.92 0.01 -2.22
N LEU A 78 11.92 0.80 -2.63
CA LEU A 78 11.26 1.76 -1.74
C LEU A 78 10.63 1.05 -0.53
N ARG A 79 9.95 -0.08 -0.77
CA ARG A 79 9.35 -0.89 0.29
C ARG A 79 10.39 -1.37 1.30
N VAL A 80 11.52 -1.90 0.82
CA VAL A 80 12.63 -2.34 1.68
C VAL A 80 13.15 -1.16 2.50
N ARG A 81 13.34 0.01 1.87
CA ARG A 81 13.83 1.22 2.52
C ARG A 81 12.92 1.70 3.66
N ILE A 82 11.59 1.68 3.48
CA ILE A 82 10.62 1.99 4.54
C ILE A 82 10.76 0.99 5.70
N ARG A 83 10.79 -0.30 5.37
CA ARG A 83 10.71 -1.39 6.35
C ARG A 83 12.02 -1.61 7.11
N SER A 84 13.15 -1.17 6.57
CA SER A 84 14.45 -1.29 7.23
C SER A 84 14.75 -0.16 8.21
N ALA A 85 13.93 0.90 8.25
CA ALA A 85 14.19 2.04 9.09
C ALA A 85 13.96 1.73 10.58
N PRO A 86 14.87 2.12 11.49
CA PRO A 86 14.73 1.90 12.92
C PRO A 86 13.76 2.93 13.53
N LEU A 87 12.45 2.69 13.39
CA LEU A 87 11.41 3.57 13.93
C LEU A 87 11.35 3.46 15.46
N GLU A 88 11.44 4.58 16.17
CA GLU A 88 11.40 4.63 17.64
C GLU A 88 10.02 4.26 18.21
N ASP A 89 8.95 4.74 17.57
CA ASP A 89 7.56 4.47 17.94
C ASP A 89 6.74 4.16 16.68
N LEU A 90 6.52 2.87 16.44
CA LEU A 90 5.77 2.38 15.29
C LEU A 90 4.29 2.81 15.33
N GLU A 91 3.68 2.89 16.51
CA GLU A 91 2.27 3.25 16.63
C GLU A 91 2.04 4.70 16.22
N THR A 92 2.90 5.60 16.70
CA THR A 92 2.87 7.01 16.30
C THR A 92 3.23 7.18 14.82
N ALA A 93 4.26 6.50 14.33
CA ALA A 93 4.65 6.55 12.92
C ALA A 93 3.51 6.08 11.98
N CYS A 94 2.68 5.13 12.42
CA CYS A 94 1.57 4.61 11.61
C CYS A 94 0.25 5.40 11.74
N ARG A 95 0.24 6.60 12.36
CA ARG A 95 -0.98 7.42 12.47
C ARG A 95 -1.38 8.05 11.14
N SER A 96 -0.40 8.41 10.33
CA SER A 96 -0.55 9.06 9.02
C SER A 96 0.69 8.82 8.16
N LEU A 97 0.61 9.06 6.84
CA LEU A 97 1.78 9.02 5.96
C LEU A 97 2.76 10.14 6.30
N THR A 98 2.27 11.30 6.73
CA THR A 98 3.09 12.40 7.27
C THR A 98 3.90 11.92 8.46
N ASP A 99 3.26 11.29 9.45
CA ASP A 99 3.94 10.83 10.67
C ASP A 99 4.99 9.76 10.36
N LEU A 100 4.69 8.85 9.42
CA LEU A 100 5.65 7.85 8.95
C LEU A 100 6.84 8.51 8.27
N GLY A 101 6.59 9.45 7.35
CA GLY A 101 7.63 10.18 6.63
C GLY A 101 8.57 10.93 7.56
N LEU A 102 8.01 11.63 8.57
CA LEU A 102 8.79 12.33 9.57
C LEU A 102 9.56 11.37 10.49
N ALA A 103 9.01 10.20 10.82
CA ALA A 103 9.71 9.19 11.60
C ALA A 103 10.91 8.61 10.82
N LEU A 104 10.75 8.34 9.52
CA LEU A 104 11.83 7.93 8.63
C LEU A 104 12.94 8.98 8.58
N TRP A 105 12.56 10.25 8.38
CA TRP A 105 13.52 11.34 8.32
C TRP A 105 14.30 11.51 9.63
N ARG A 106 13.64 11.41 10.79
CA ARG A 106 14.31 11.46 12.10
C ARG A 106 15.31 10.32 12.28
N ALA A 107 14.97 9.13 11.79
CA ALA A 107 15.85 7.97 11.84
C ALA A 107 17.13 8.14 10.97
N ASP A 108 17.03 8.87 9.85
CA ASP A 108 18.15 9.06 8.92
C ASP A 108 19.02 10.29 9.24
N ALA A 109 18.39 11.44 9.46
CA ALA A 109 19.04 12.75 9.52
C ALA A 109 19.01 13.41 10.91
N GLY A 110 18.35 12.78 11.89
CA GLY A 110 18.11 13.37 13.19
C GLY A 110 17.02 14.46 13.15
N THR A 111 17.13 15.47 14.03
CA THR A 111 16.10 16.52 14.21
C THR A 111 16.40 17.83 13.49
N ALA A 112 17.45 17.90 12.68
CA ALA A 112 17.90 19.12 12.02
C ALA A 112 17.61 19.10 10.51
N GLY A 113 16.95 20.13 9.99
CA GLY A 113 16.61 20.28 8.58
C GLY A 113 15.26 20.98 8.37
N PRO A 114 14.73 21.03 7.13
CA PRO A 114 13.50 21.76 6.81
C PRO A 114 12.29 21.26 7.61
N TRP A 115 12.27 19.96 7.91
CA TRP A 115 11.21 19.28 8.65
C TRP A 115 11.20 19.53 10.16
N ALA A 116 12.14 20.33 10.67
CA ALA A 116 12.07 20.88 12.02
C ALA A 116 11.09 22.07 12.12
N SER A 117 10.69 22.66 10.99
CA SER A 117 9.72 23.74 10.93
C SER A 117 8.28 23.21 10.97
N ASP A 118 7.45 23.80 11.81
CA ASP A 118 6.00 23.52 11.85
C ASP A 118 5.32 23.82 10.52
N GLU A 119 5.81 24.81 9.75
CA GLU A 119 5.27 25.18 8.44
C GLU A 119 5.50 24.06 7.40
N ALA A 120 6.71 23.48 7.37
CA ALA A 120 7.00 22.37 6.47
C ALA A 120 6.16 21.13 6.81
N VAL A 121 6.02 20.84 8.12
CA VAL A 121 5.16 19.75 8.60
C VAL A 121 3.68 20.00 8.25
N ALA A 122 3.20 21.24 8.35
CA ALA A 122 1.85 21.60 7.94
C ALA A 122 1.64 21.38 6.43
N GLY A 123 2.58 21.79 5.59
CA GLY A 123 2.52 21.54 4.15
C GLY A 123 2.44 20.06 3.78
N LEU A 124 3.14 19.19 4.50
CA LEU A 124 3.05 17.74 4.29
C LEU A 124 1.69 17.16 4.70
N ARG A 125 1.08 17.69 5.77
CA ARG A 125 -0.29 17.31 6.17
C ARG A 125 -1.34 17.81 5.18
N ASP A 126 -1.16 19.01 4.65
CA ASP A 126 -2.05 19.57 3.63
C ASP A 126 -1.96 18.75 2.34
N LEU A 127 -0.75 18.28 1.98
CA LEU A 127 -0.57 17.34 0.89
C LEU A 127 -1.31 16.02 1.13
N GLU A 128 -1.17 15.42 2.31
CA GLU A 128 -1.88 14.17 2.65
C GLU A 128 -3.40 14.33 2.57
N ALA A 129 -3.93 15.46 3.06
CA ALA A 129 -5.34 15.80 2.97
C ALA A 129 -5.80 16.01 1.51
N ALA A 130 -4.99 16.69 0.69
CA ALA A 130 -5.30 16.94 -0.71
C ALA A 130 -5.30 15.67 -1.56
N LEU A 131 -4.46 14.68 -1.22
CA LEU A 131 -4.43 13.37 -1.86
C LEU A 131 -5.61 12.48 -1.44
N GLY A 132 -6.35 12.82 -0.38
CA GLY A 132 -7.50 12.04 0.07
C GLY A 132 -7.16 10.63 0.58
N LEU A 133 -5.89 10.37 0.89
CA LEU A 133 -5.41 9.05 1.32
C LEU A 133 -5.94 8.72 2.71
N ILE A 134 -6.31 7.45 2.93
CA ILE A 134 -6.53 6.93 4.29
C ILE A 134 -5.15 6.72 4.93
N GLY A 135 -4.58 7.84 5.40
CA GLY A 135 -3.18 7.95 5.83
C GLY A 135 -2.72 6.87 6.79
N ARG A 136 -3.58 6.52 7.76
CA ARG A 136 -3.30 5.48 8.75
C ARG A 136 -3.10 4.10 8.12
N GLU A 137 -3.99 3.70 7.22
CA GLU A 137 -3.95 2.38 6.60
C GLU A 137 -2.83 2.30 5.55
N ALA A 138 -2.62 3.39 4.81
CA ALA A 138 -1.50 3.53 3.89
C ALA A 138 -0.15 3.41 4.62
N ALA A 139 0.03 4.12 5.74
CA ALA A 139 1.23 4.04 6.55
C ALA A 139 1.46 2.62 7.10
N ARG A 140 0.41 1.97 7.63
CA ARG A 140 0.49 0.57 8.10
C ARG A 140 0.90 -0.40 7.00
N ARG A 141 0.31 -0.29 5.81
CA ARG A 141 0.65 -1.12 4.65
C ARG A 141 2.10 -0.91 4.22
N ALA A 142 2.56 0.34 4.20
CA ALA A 142 3.93 0.70 3.84
C ALA A 142 4.96 0.03 4.76
N VAL A 143 4.77 0.11 6.07
CA VAL A 143 5.66 -0.57 7.05
C VAL A 143 5.46 -2.09 7.10
N GLY A 144 4.46 -2.63 6.39
CA GLY A 144 4.13 -4.06 6.44
C GLY A 144 3.56 -4.48 7.79
N ALA A 145 2.93 -3.56 8.53
CA ALA A 145 2.25 -3.90 9.76
C ALA A 145 1.13 -4.90 9.43
N PRO A 146 0.96 -5.96 10.22
CA PRO A 146 -0.16 -6.86 10.02
C PRO A 146 -1.45 -6.06 10.07
N THR A 147 -2.40 -6.42 9.20
CA THR A 147 -3.77 -5.92 9.32
C THR A 147 -4.18 -6.17 10.76
N PRO A 148 -4.58 -5.14 11.52
CA PRO A 148 -4.96 -5.36 12.91
C PRO A 148 -6.06 -6.42 12.85
N GLU A 149 -5.92 -7.46 13.66
CA GLU A 149 -7.01 -8.41 13.87
C GLU A 149 -8.18 -7.56 14.36
N GLY A 150 -9.08 -7.19 13.45
CA GLY A 150 -10.36 -6.62 13.82
C GLY A 150 -10.99 -7.61 14.79
N PRO A 151 -11.79 -7.15 15.78
CA PRO A 151 -12.47 -8.08 16.64
C PRO A 151 -13.15 -9.13 15.75
N SER A 152 -12.73 -10.38 15.88
CA SER A 152 -13.28 -11.52 15.14
C SER A 152 -14.77 -11.70 15.41
N SER A 153 -15.33 -10.94 16.36
CA SER A 153 -16.74 -10.63 16.44
C SER A 153 -17.11 -9.45 15.54
N GLN A 154 -17.11 -9.64 14.22
CA GLN A 154 -18.22 -9.03 13.50
C GLN A 154 -19.49 -9.58 14.17
N PRO A 155 -20.41 -8.75 14.67
CA PRO A 155 -21.68 -9.26 15.16
C PRO A 155 -22.25 -10.13 14.04
N PRO A 156 -22.81 -11.31 14.36
CA PRO A 156 -23.33 -12.22 13.34
C PRO A 156 -24.22 -11.42 12.40
N ALA A 157 -24.05 -11.66 11.10
CA ALA A 157 -24.80 -10.95 10.07
C ALA A 157 -26.28 -10.92 10.48
N ARG A 158 -26.87 -9.73 10.53
CA ARG A 158 -28.28 -9.57 10.91
C ARG A 158 -29.24 -10.02 9.80
N PHE A 159 -28.68 -10.52 8.71
CA PHE A 159 -29.36 -11.00 7.52
C PHE A 159 -28.79 -12.38 7.19
N ASP A 160 -29.62 -13.20 6.57
CA ASP A 160 -29.21 -14.48 6.03
C ASP A 160 -28.43 -14.27 4.73
N SER A 161 -27.20 -14.79 4.67
CA SER A 161 -26.31 -14.63 3.52
C SER A 161 -26.81 -15.37 2.29
N GLU A 162 -27.51 -16.49 2.46
CA GLU A 162 -28.12 -17.22 1.34
C GLU A 162 -29.27 -16.41 0.75
N THR A 163 -30.18 -15.92 1.58
CA THR A 163 -31.28 -15.04 1.13
C THR A 163 -30.76 -13.79 0.40
N LEU A 164 -29.69 -13.15 0.90
CA LEU A 164 -29.13 -11.97 0.23
C LEU A 164 -28.48 -12.34 -1.11
N ARG A 165 -27.78 -13.48 -1.17
CA ARG A 165 -27.18 -13.99 -2.40
C ARG A 165 -28.26 -14.31 -3.44
N ASP A 166 -29.31 -15.02 -3.06
CA ASP A 166 -30.43 -15.33 -3.96
C ASP A 166 -31.16 -14.07 -4.45
N TYR A 167 -31.23 -13.03 -3.62
CA TYR A 167 -31.79 -11.74 -4.02
C TYR A 167 -30.89 -10.98 -5.02
N LEU A 168 -29.59 -10.93 -4.77
CA LEU A 168 -28.63 -10.19 -5.61
C LEU A 168 -28.35 -10.91 -6.93
N ASP A 169 -28.22 -12.24 -6.89
CA ASP A 169 -27.86 -13.06 -8.03
C ASP A 169 -29.09 -13.53 -8.82
N SER A 170 -30.29 -13.40 -8.27
CA SER A 170 -31.61 -13.67 -8.89
C SER A 170 -31.58 -14.49 -10.19
N ASP A 171 -31.62 -13.82 -11.36
CA ASP A 171 -31.66 -14.42 -12.70
C ASP A 171 -30.27 -14.79 -13.26
N GLN A 172 -29.20 -14.38 -12.60
CA GLN A 172 -27.80 -14.58 -12.98
C GLN A 172 -27.09 -15.65 -12.14
N ARG A 173 -27.79 -16.32 -11.22
CA ARG A 173 -27.22 -17.32 -10.30
C ARG A 173 -26.48 -18.43 -11.04
N GLU A 174 -27.11 -19.00 -12.07
CA GLU A 174 -26.50 -20.04 -12.90
C GLU A 174 -25.24 -19.52 -13.63
N LEU A 175 -25.30 -18.33 -14.22
CA LEU A 175 -24.15 -17.73 -14.91
C LEU A 175 -22.99 -17.45 -13.95
N ARG A 176 -23.30 -16.97 -12.74
CA ARG A 176 -22.30 -16.70 -11.71
C ARG A 176 -21.61 -18.00 -11.27
N ASP A 177 -22.38 -19.04 -11.02
CA ASP A 177 -21.86 -20.35 -10.61
C ASP A 177 -21.00 -20.96 -11.72
N ASP A 178 -21.41 -20.83 -12.99
CA ASP A 178 -20.62 -21.23 -14.15
C ASP A 178 -19.30 -20.46 -14.27
N VAL A 179 -19.33 -19.13 -14.10
CA VAL A 179 -18.14 -18.28 -14.16
C VAL A 179 -17.19 -18.57 -13.00
N LEU A 180 -17.69 -18.73 -11.78
CA LEU A 180 -16.86 -19.06 -10.63
C LEU A 180 -16.29 -20.47 -10.73
N GLY A 181 -17.05 -21.43 -11.25
CA GLY A 181 -16.56 -22.77 -11.59
C GLY A 181 -15.44 -22.71 -12.62
N LEU A 182 -15.64 -21.94 -13.71
CA LEU A 182 -14.62 -21.72 -14.74
C LEU A 182 -13.35 -21.08 -14.17
N LEU A 183 -13.46 -20.08 -13.29
CA LEU A 183 -12.31 -19.45 -12.64
C LEU A 183 -11.57 -20.39 -11.67
N GLY A 184 -12.23 -21.44 -11.20
CA GLY A 184 -11.64 -22.52 -10.41
C GLY A 184 -10.88 -23.57 -11.23
N GLU A 185 -10.98 -23.55 -12.56
CA GLU A 185 -10.30 -24.52 -13.44
C GLU A 185 -8.78 -24.25 -13.52
N PRO A 186 -7.94 -25.30 -13.60
CA PRO A 186 -6.48 -25.20 -13.57
C PRO A 186 -5.82 -24.16 -14.52
N PRO A 187 -6.29 -23.94 -15.77
CA PRO A 187 -5.69 -22.94 -16.64
C PRO A 187 -6.03 -21.49 -16.25
N LEU A 188 -7.03 -21.27 -15.39
CA LEU A 188 -7.49 -19.95 -14.93
C LEU A 188 -7.18 -19.69 -13.45
N LEU A 189 -6.81 -20.71 -12.68
CA LEU A 189 -6.25 -20.55 -11.35
C LEU A 189 -4.97 -19.70 -11.41
N ILE A 190 -4.97 -18.57 -10.71
CA ILE A 190 -3.76 -17.80 -10.48
C ILE A 190 -2.86 -18.67 -9.60
N ALA A 191 -1.74 -19.13 -10.15
CA ALA A 191 -0.73 -19.90 -9.44
C ALA A 191 0.00 -18.99 -8.43
N LEU A 192 -0.65 -18.69 -7.30
CA LEU A 192 0.03 -18.13 -6.12
C LEU A 192 0.91 -19.17 -5.40
N GLY A 193 1.10 -20.36 -5.99
CA GLY A 193 2.03 -21.39 -5.51
C GLY A 193 1.66 -22.01 -4.17
N LEU A 194 0.48 -21.70 -3.61
CA LEU A 194 0.05 -22.15 -2.30
C LEU A 194 -1.39 -22.63 -2.39
N GLY A 195 -1.56 -23.95 -2.54
CA GLY A 195 -2.87 -24.57 -2.31
C GLY A 195 -3.29 -24.40 -0.85
N ALA A 196 -4.59 -24.41 -0.56
CA ALA A 196 -5.12 -24.21 0.79
C ALA A 196 -4.50 -25.18 1.82
N GLY A 197 -4.28 -26.44 1.43
CA GLY A 197 -3.58 -27.43 2.27
C GLY A 197 -2.11 -27.08 2.58
N ILE A 198 -1.41 -26.39 1.68
CA ILE A 198 -0.03 -25.94 1.89
C ILE A 198 -0.02 -24.77 2.88
N TYR A 199 -0.96 -23.84 2.74
CA TYR A 199 -1.11 -22.70 3.65
C TYR A 199 -1.41 -23.17 5.08
N GLY A 200 -2.34 -24.12 5.24
CA GLY A 200 -2.65 -24.72 6.55
C GLY A 200 -1.47 -25.47 7.17
N ALA A 201 -0.65 -26.14 6.36
CA ALA A 201 0.54 -26.87 6.84
C ALA A 201 1.72 -25.95 7.20
N MET A 202 1.84 -24.77 6.57
CA MET A 202 2.89 -23.80 6.86
C MET A 202 2.59 -22.93 8.08
N TRP A 203 1.32 -22.80 8.48
CA TRP A 203 0.89 -21.95 9.60
C TRP A 203 1.58 -22.28 10.94
N PRO A 204 1.67 -23.56 11.40
CA PRO A 204 2.31 -23.87 12.66
C PRO A 204 3.81 -23.55 12.66
N ALA A 205 4.47 -23.69 11.50
CA ALA A 205 5.89 -23.39 11.32
C ALA A 205 6.17 -21.89 11.32
N ALA A 206 5.23 -21.07 10.84
CA ALA A 206 5.40 -19.64 10.76
C ALA A 206 4.99 -18.91 12.06
N HIS A 207 3.92 -19.36 12.74
CA HIS A 207 3.23 -18.55 13.76
C HIS A 207 2.94 -19.29 15.07
N GLY A 208 3.30 -20.58 15.18
CA GLY A 208 3.18 -21.35 16.43
C GLY A 208 1.74 -21.54 16.90
N GLY A 209 0.99 -22.42 16.24
CA GLY A 209 -0.40 -22.74 16.61
C GLY A 209 -1.18 -23.33 15.43
N THR A 210 -2.49 -23.53 15.60
CA THR A 210 -3.41 -23.81 14.49
C THR A 210 -3.94 -22.50 13.90
N PRO A 211 -4.24 -22.43 12.60
CA PRO A 211 -4.82 -21.23 11.99
C PRO A 211 -6.13 -20.83 12.68
N PRO A 212 -6.40 -19.52 12.86
CA PRO A 212 -7.60 -19.01 13.54
C PRO A 212 -8.89 -19.24 12.75
N TYR A 213 -8.79 -19.74 11.52
CA TYR A 213 -9.91 -20.10 10.66
C TYR A 213 -9.66 -21.48 10.03
N PRO A 214 -10.71 -22.26 9.74
CA PRO A 214 -10.57 -23.44 8.90
C PRO A 214 -10.02 -23.02 7.54
N VAL A 215 -8.92 -23.63 7.12
CA VAL A 215 -8.36 -23.42 5.77
C VAL A 215 -9.13 -24.35 4.84
N THR A 216 -10.34 -23.95 4.45
CA THR A 216 -11.04 -24.60 3.33
C THR A 216 -10.50 -24.05 2.02
N ASP A 217 -10.48 -24.91 0.99
CA ASP A 217 -10.26 -24.44 -0.37
C ASP A 217 -11.31 -23.36 -0.66
N ILE A 218 -10.84 -22.16 -0.97
CA ILE A 218 -11.67 -20.97 -1.23
C ILE A 218 -12.66 -21.23 -2.40
N PHE A 219 -12.46 -22.31 -3.15
CA PHE A 219 -13.32 -22.74 -4.25
C PHE A 219 -14.29 -23.90 -3.92
N HIS A 220 -14.15 -24.59 -2.78
CA HIS A 220 -15.02 -25.75 -2.47
C HIS A 220 -16.27 -25.37 -1.65
N ASP A 221 -16.28 -24.21 -0.99
CA ASP A 221 -17.45 -23.71 -0.22
C ASP A 221 -18.33 -22.75 -1.05
N LEU A 222 -18.20 -22.75 -2.37
CA LEU A 222 -18.96 -21.94 -3.32
C LEU A 222 -19.83 -22.77 -4.28
N VAL A 223 -20.13 -24.03 -3.93
CA VAL A 223 -21.10 -24.90 -4.62
C VAL A 223 -22.20 -25.32 -3.65
#